data_AF-A0A7Y5SX39-F1
#
_entry.id   AF-A0A7Y5SX39-F1
#
_cell.length_a   1.000
_cell.length_b   1.000
_cell.length_c   1.000
_cell.angle_alpha   90.00
_cell.angle_beta   90.00
_cell.angle_gamma   90.00
#
_symmetry.space_group_name_H-M   'P 1'
#
loop_
_entity.id
_entity.type
_entity.pdbx_description
1 polymer ?
#
loop_
_entity_poly.entity_id
_entity_poly.type
_entity_poly.pdbx_seq_one_letter_code
_entity_poly.pdbx_strand_id
1 'polypeptide(L)'
;MIERAGARPDFTTPQTIGDRTMLDRQQSFGSLLTEERFKREPVNQDQARDAARKLVAHALVLPVLKQFRETNKAAAPFAPNQAEKAFGSVMDQELASRLVSSKWGLVDAVARRLLKGLHDQPLPEPGPAPRLE
;
A
#
# COMPACT_ATOMS: atom_id res chain seq x y z
N MET A 1 16.74 -68.93 -1.44
CA MET A 1 17.72 -67.93 -1.90
C MET A 1 17.14 -67.23 -3.12
N ILE A 2 16.28 -66.22 -2.91
CA ILE A 2 15.71 -65.37 -3.96
C ILE A 2 15.44 -64.00 -3.33
N GLU A 3 16.06 -62.93 -3.83
CA GLU A 3 15.47 -61.58 -3.77
C GLU A 3 16.04 -60.66 -4.86
N ARG A 4 15.15 -59.86 -5.45
CA ARG A 4 15.35 -58.88 -6.53
C ARG A 4 15.89 -57.55 -6.01
N ALA A 5 16.67 -56.84 -6.83
CA ALA A 5 16.70 -55.37 -6.94
C ALA A 5 17.43 -55.03 -8.26
N GLY A 6 16.91 -54.31 -9.24
CA GLY A 6 16.17 -53.04 -9.17
C GLY A 6 17.05 -51.99 -9.84
N ALA A 7 16.95 -51.86 -11.17
CA ALA A 7 17.74 -50.93 -11.98
C ALA A 7 17.47 -49.47 -11.57
N ARG A 8 18.53 -48.70 -11.36
CA ARG A 8 18.47 -47.26 -11.02
C ARG A 8 18.16 -46.44 -12.29
N PRO A 9 17.18 -45.52 -12.29
CA PRO A 9 17.02 -44.58 -13.39
C PRO A 9 18.02 -43.41 -13.26
N ASP A 10 18.77 -43.16 -14.32
CA ASP A 10 19.66 -42.00 -14.49
C ASP A 10 18.84 -40.71 -14.69
N PHE A 11 19.17 -39.68 -13.91
CA PHE A 11 18.49 -38.37 -13.90
C PHE A 11 19.19 -37.29 -14.75
N THR A 12 19.71 -37.65 -15.93
CA THR A 12 20.35 -36.66 -16.83
C THR A 12 19.56 -36.53 -18.12
N THR A 13 18.58 -35.63 -18.11
CA THR A 13 18.17 -34.82 -19.27
C THR A 13 17.28 -33.68 -18.76
N PRO A 14 17.70 -32.40 -18.84
CA PRO A 14 16.78 -31.31 -18.64
C PRO A 14 15.80 -31.30 -19.81
N GLN A 15 14.55 -31.67 -19.53
CA GLN A 15 13.43 -31.58 -20.45
C GLN A 15 13.19 -30.10 -20.80
N THR A 16 13.55 -29.69 -22.01
CA THR A 16 13.13 -28.43 -22.65
C THR A 16 11.63 -28.50 -22.96
N ILE A 17 10.80 -28.40 -21.93
CA ILE A 17 9.34 -28.26 -22.01
C ILE A 17 8.94 -27.12 -21.07
N GLY A 18 9.46 -25.91 -21.33
CA GLY A 18 9.23 -24.75 -20.45
C GLY A 18 9.17 -23.42 -21.19
N ASP A 19 9.96 -23.26 -22.25
CA ASP A 19 10.19 -21.94 -22.85
C ASP A 19 8.95 -21.34 -23.53
N ARG A 20 8.11 -22.16 -24.17
CA ARG A 20 6.88 -21.65 -24.83
C ARG A 20 5.81 -21.19 -23.83
N THR A 21 5.71 -21.82 -22.67
CA THR A 21 4.67 -21.48 -21.67
C THR A 21 5.00 -20.24 -20.84
N MET A 22 6.29 -19.97 -20.66
CA MET A 22 6.75 -18.80 -19.91
C MET A 22 6.63 -17.52 -20.75
N LEU A 23 6.95 -17.60 -22.04
CA LEU A 23 6.83 -16.46 -22.97
C LEU A 23 5.36 -16.04 -23.17
N ASP A 24 4.46 -17.01 -23.28
CA ASP A 24 3.01 -16.78 -23.47
C ASP A 24 2.37 -16.14 -22.22
N ARG A 25 2.83 -16.55 -21.02
CA ARG A 25 2.41 -15.96 -19.74
C ARG A 25 2.92 -14.52 -19.58
N GLN A 26 4.14 -14.23 -20.04
CA GLN A 26 4.70 -12.87 -20.02
C GLN A 26 3.93 -11.93 -20.95
N GLN A 27 3.55 -12.40 -22.14
CA GLN A 27 2.75 -11.63 -23.11
C GLN A 27 1.32 -11.39 -22.60
N SER A 28 0.72 -12.40 -21.96
CA SER A 28 -0.59 -12.28 -21.32
C SER A 28 -0.59 -11.27 -20.17
N PHE A 29 0.49 -11.23 -19.37
CA PHE A 29 0.65 -10.25 -18.29
C PHE A 29 0.79 -8.83 -18.83
N GLY A 30 1.51 -8.65 -19.94
CA GLY A 30 1.66 -7.36 -20.62
C GLY A 30 0.35 -6.81 -21.18
N SER A 31 -0.51 -7.68 -21.73
CA SER A 31 -1.86 -7.29 -22.17
C SER A 31 -2.75 -6.91 -20.99
N LEU A 32 -2.70 -7.65 -19.87
CA LEU A 32 -3.44 -7.26 -18.64
C LEU A 32 -2.95 -5.92 -18.05
N LEU A 33 -1.67 -5.60 -18.16
CA LEU A 33 -1.09 -4.31 -17.78
C LEU A 33 -1.46 -3.16 -18.75
N THR A 34 -1.86 -3.48 -19.99
CA THR A 34 -2.15 -2.50 -21.04
C THR A 34 -3.65 -2.25 -21.22
N GLU A 35 -4.48 -3.29 -21.08
CA GLU A 35 -5.93 -3.21 -21.23
C GLU A 35 -6.60 -2.51 -20.03
N GLU A 36 -6.00 -2.61 -18.83
CA GLU A 36 -6.40 -1.83 -17.65
C GLU A 36 -5.54 -0.57 -17.47
N ARG A 37 -5.34 0.21 -18.55
CA ARG A 37 -5.04 1.64 -18.37
C ARG A 37 -6.25 2.27 -17.69
N PHE A 38 -6.21 2.21 -16.36
CA PHE A 38 -7.24 2.57 -15.39
C PHE A 38 -8.23 3.58 -15.95
N LYS A 39 -9.47 3.14 -16.19
CA LYS A 39 -10.62 4.05 -16.09
C LYS A 39 -10.56 4.58 -14.67
N ARG A 40 -9.89 5.72 -14.48
CA ARG A 40 -9.89 6.45 -13.22
C ARG A 40 -11.35 6.83 -12.97
N GLU A 41 -11.99 6.06 -12.12
CA GLU A 41 -13.29 6.42 -11.61
C GLU A 41 -13.15 7.77 -10.92
N PRO A 42 -14.05 8.73 -11.17
CA PRO A 42 -13.96 10.04 -10.56
C PRO A 42 -13.88 9.87 -9.04
N VAL A 43 -12.83 10.44 -8.43
CA VAL A 43 -12.63 10.38 -6.98
C VAL A 43 -13.84 11.04 -6.33
N ASN A 44 -14.61 10.26 -5.58
CA ASN A 44 -15.79 10.77 -4.94
C ASN A 44 -15.43 11.60 -3.68
N GLN A 45 -16.39 12.38 -3.19
CA GLN A 45 -16.18 13.27 -2.04
C GLN A 45 -15.75 12.50 -0.77
N ASP A 46 -16.27 11.29 -0.57
CA ASP A 46 -15.97 10.47 0.59
C ASP A 46 -14.53 9.94 0.55
N GLN A 47 -14.06 9.49 -0.61
CA GLN A 47 -12.67 9.09 -0.84
C GLN A 47 -11.70 10.24 -0.61
N ALA A 48 -12.02 11.44 -1.11
CA ALA A 48 -11.22 12.64 -0.86
C ALA A 48 -11.16 12.99 0.64
N ARG A 49 -12.28 12.79 1.35
CA ARG A 49 -12.37 13.03 2.79
C ARG A 49 -11.58 12.01 3.61
N ASP A 50 -11.63 10.74 3.23
CA ASP A 50 -10.87 9.67 3.87
C ASP A 50 -9.36 9.85 3.65
N ALA A 51 -8.94 10.22 2.45
CA ALA A 51 -7.56 10.58 2.15
C ALA A 51 -7.10 11.79 2.97
N ALA A 52 -7.94 12.83 3.08
CA ALA A 52 -7.66 14.00 3.91
C ALA A 52 -7.52 13.64 5.39
N ARG A 53 -8.39 12.78 5.94
CA ARG A 53 -8.27 12.31 7.34
C ARG A 53 -6.92 11.63 7.58
N LYS A 54 -6.53 10.71 6.70
CA LYS A 54 -5.23 10.03 6.79
C LYS A 54 -4.09 11.04 6.75
N LEU A 55 -4.11 11.97 5.80
CA LEU A 55 -3.08 12.99 5.68
C LEU A 55 -2.95 13.82 6.96
N VAL A 56 -4.07 14.31 7.50
CA VAL A 56 -4.07 15.11 8.74
C VAL A 56 -3.61 14.27 9.94
N ALA A 57 -4.06 13.03 10.07
CA ALA A 57 -3.62 12.13 11.13
C ALA A 57 -2.10 11.94 11.09
N HIS A 58 -1.54 11.65 9.92
CA HIS A 58 -0.11 11.37 9.77
C HIS A 58 0.78 12.60 9.85
N ALA A 59 0.38 13.71 9.22
CA ALA A 59 1.22 14.89 9.09
C ALA A 59 1.12 15.84 10.30
N LEU A 60 0.00 15.84 11.02
CA LEU A 60 -0.26 16.79 12.11
C LEU A 60 -0.39 16.09 13.47
N VAL A 61 -1.27 15.09 13.57
CA VAL A 61 -1.65 14.53 14.87
C VAL A 61 -0.57 13.59 15.42
N LEU A 62 -0.07 12.67 14.60
CA LEU A 62 0.97 11.71 15.00
C LEU A 62 2.23 12.37 15.58
N PRO A 63 2.82 13.43 14.98
CA PRO A 63 3.98 14.11 15.56
C PRO A 63 3.72 14.67 16.96
N VAL A 64 2.51 15.22 17.20
CA VAL A 64 2.12 15.76 18.50
C VAL A 64 2.03 14.65 19.55
N LEU A 65 1.40 13.52 19.20
CA LEU A 65 1.29 12.37 20.10
C LEU A 65 2.66 11.75 20.41
N LYS A 66 3.52 11.65 19.40
CA LYS A 66 4.90 11.21 19.58
C LYS A 66 5.64 12.10 20.58
N GLN A 67 5.56 13.42 20.42
CA GLN A 67 6.19 14.36 21.33
C GLN A 67 5.62 14.24 22.75
N PHE A 68 4.31 14.07 22.88
CA PHE A 68 3.68 13.85 24.18
C PHE A 68 4.21 12.58 24.87
N ARG A 69 4.35 11.47 24.12
CA ARG A 69 4.96 10.23 24.64
C ARG A 69 6.42 10.43 25.04
N GLU A 70 7.21 11.10 24.22
CA GLU A 70 8.64 11.32 24.46
C GLU A 70 8.92 12.25 25.65
N THR A 71 7.98 13.13 25.96
CA THR A 71 8.07 14.05 27.10
C THR A 71 7.50 13.48 28.40
N ASN A 72 6.92 12.28 28.37
CA ASN A 72 6.41 11.61 29.56
C ASN A 72 7.56 11.22 30.51
N LYS A 73 7.70 11.98 31.61
CA LYS A 73 8.64 11.74 32.71
C LYS A 73 7.95 11.18 33.95
N ALA A 74 6.99 10.28 33.77
CA ALA A 74 6.32 9.63 34.89
C ALA A 74 7.33 8.86 35.76
N ALA A 75 7.25 9.05 37.08
CA ALA A 75 7.99 8.27 38.06
C ALA A 75 7.40 6.85 38.21
N ALA A 76 8.18 5.91 38.72
CA ALA A 76 7.68 4.57 39.04
C ALA A 76 6.53 4.65 40.08
N PRO A 77 5.49 3.78 40.00
CA PRO A 77 5.31 2.63 39.09
C PRO A 77 4.64 2.95 37.74
N PHE A 78 4.37 4.23 37.44
CA PHE A 78 3.67 4.67 36.23
C PHE A 78 4.61 5.04 35.07
N ALA A 79 5.91 4.77 35.23
CA ALA A 79 6.89 4.96 34.18
C ALA A 79 6.62 4.00 33.01
N PRO A 80 6.81 4.41 31.75
CA PRO A 80 6.56 3.56 30.61
C PRO A 80 7.39 2.27 30.66
N ASN A 81 6.70 1.13 30.66
CA ASN A 81 7.35 -0.18 30.59
C ASN A 81 7.83 -0.50 29.16
N GLN A 82 8.58 -1.59 28.99
CA GLN A 82 9.14 -1.95 27.67
C GLN A 82 8.06 -2.25 26.62
N ALA A 83 6.92 -2.82 27.04
CA ALA A 83 5.81 -3.10 26.12
C ALA A 83 5.19 -1.78 25.62
N GLU A 84 4.92 -0.83 26.51
CA GLU A 84 4.37 0.49 26.15
C GLU A 84 5.29 1.27 25.22
N LYS A 85 6.61 1.15 25.38
CA LYS A 85 7.58 1.75 24.46
C LYS A 85 7.52 1.13 23.06
N ALA A 86 7.40 -0.20 22.98
CA ALA A 86 7.32 -0.91 21.71
C ALA A 86 6.00 -0.65 20.97
N PHE A 87 4.87 -0.61 21.70
CA PHE A 87 3.53 -0.43 21.13
C PHE A 87 3.08 1.04 21.06
N GLY A 88 3.86 1.98 21.60
CA GLY A 88 3.47 3.39 21.67
C GLY A 88 3.16 4.00 20.30
N SER A 89 3.91 3.64 19.25
CA SER A 89 3.65 4.15 17.90
C SER A 89 2.33 3.63 17.30
N VAL A 90 1.97 2.38 17.61
CA VAL A 90 0.70 1.77 17.15
C VAL A 90 -0.47 2.39 17.89
N MET A 91 -0.33 2.63 19.20
CA MET A 91 -1.33 3.32 20.01
C MET A 91 -1.59 4.74 19.48
N ASP A 92 -0.53 5.49 19.17
CA ASP A 92 -0.66 6.84 18.61
C ASP A 92 -1.40 6.83 17.27
N GLN A 93 -1.15 5.85 16.39
CA GLN A 93 -1.82 5.76 15.09
C GLN A 93 -3.33 5.57 15.23
N GLU A 94 -3.75 4.65 16.09
CA GLU A 94 -5.16 4.43 16.36
C GLU A 94 -5.80 5.67 16.99
N LEU A 95 -5.12 6.29 17.96
CA LEU A 95 -5.61 7.50 18.61
C LEU A 95 -5.72 8.67 17.62
N ALA A 96 -4.73 8.85 16.74
CA ALA A 96 -4.75 9.87 15.69
C ALA A 96 -5.92 9.66 14.72
N SER A 97 -6.15 8.42 14.28
CA SER A 97 -7.28 8.05 13.43
C SER A 97 -8.62 8.40 14.08
N ARG A 98 -8.79 8.06 15.37
CA ARG A 98 -10.00 8.39 16.14
C ARG A 98 -10.21 9.88 16.30
N LEU A 99 -9.14 10.64 16.58
CA LEU A 99 -9.21 12.10 16.75
C LEU A 99 -9.72 12.78 15.49
N VAL A 100 -9.17 12.43 14.32
CA VAL A 100 -9.57 13.02 13.03
C VAL A 100 -10.90 12.48 12.48
N SER A 101 -11.48 11.45 13.12
CA SER A 101 -12.78 10.89 12.73
C SER A 101 -13.94 11.81 13.12
N SER A 102 -13.72 12.73 14.05
CA SER A 102 -14.69 13.77 14.41
C SER A 102 -14.78 14.87 13.34
N LYS A 103 -15.75 15.78 13.45
CA LYS A 103 -15.86 16.94 12.53
C LYS A 103 -14.69 17.90 12.70
N TRP A 104 -13.72 17.80 11.80
CA TRP A 104 -12.54 18.68 11.73
C TRP A 104 -12.63 19.59 10.50
N GLY A 105 -12.72 20.90 10.72
CA GLY A 105 -12.75 21.87 9.62
C GLY A 105 -11.50 21.80 8.73
N LEU A 106 -10.35 21.44 9.30
CA LEU A 106 -9.10 21.22 8.55
C LEU A 106 -9.20 20.04 7.59
N VAL A 107 -9.77 18.91 8.04
CA VAL A 107 -9.99 17.72 7.18
C VAL A 107 -10.88 18.10 6.01
N ASP A 108 -11.97 18.83 6.25
CA ASP A 108 -12.88 19.23 5.19
C ASP A 108 -12.22 20.23 4.21
N ALA A 109 -11.37 21.13 4.70
CA ALA A 109 -10.59 22.04 3.86
C ALA A 109 -9.58 21.31 2.97
N VAL A 110 -8.86 20.34 3.54
CA VAL A 110 -7.91 19.50 2.81
C VAL A 110 -8.66 18.64 1.78
N ALA A 111 -9.79 18.03 2.14
CA ALA A 111 -10.61 17.23 1.23
C ALA A 111 -11.07 18.04 0.01
N ARG A 112 -11.56 19.27 0.24
CA ARG A 112 -11.93 20.19 -0.85
C ARG A 112 -10.73 20.52 -1.74
N ARG A 113 -9.55 20.73 -1.16
CA ARG A 113 -8.33 21.02 -1.92
C ARG A 113 -7.86 19.82 -2.75
N LEU A 114 -7.92 18.62 -2.19
CA LEU A 114 -7.60 17.36 -2.89
C LEU A 114 -8.55 17.15 -4.07
N LEU A 115 -9.86 17.29 -3.85
CA LEU A 115 -10.87 17.11 -4.89
C LEU A 115 -10.69 18.12 -6.03
N LYS A 116 -10.45 19.40 -5.70
CA LYS A 116 -10.16 20.43 -6.70
C LYS A 116 -8.90 20.09 -7.51
N GLY A 117 -7.80 19.71 -6.85
CA GLY A 117 -6.55 19.37 -7.53
C GLY A 117 -6.64 18.15 -8.44
N LEU A 118 -7.49 17.17 -8.08
CA LEU A 118 -7.76 15.99 -8.91
C LEU A 118 -8.59 16.33 -10.16
N HIS A 119 -9.53 17.28 -10.05
CA HIS A 119 -10.32 17.74 -11.20
C HIS A 119 -9.54 18.67 -12.14
N ASP A 120 -8.64 19.49 -11.59
CA ASP A 120 -7.82 20.42 -12.37
C ASP A 120 -6.65 19.72 -13.10
N GLN A 121 -6.39 18.43 -12.85
CA GLN A 121 -5.33 17.68 -13.54
C GLN A 121 -5.80 17.30 -14.96
N PRO A 122 -5.16 17.80 -16.03
CA PRO A 122 -5.49 17.38 -17.39
C PRO A 122 -5.31 15.87 -17.51
N LEU A 123 -6.22 15.19 -18.21
CA LEU A 123 -6.02 13.80 -18.57
C LEU A 123 -4.65 13.68 -19.27
N PRO A 124 -3.79 12.72 -18.88
CA PRO A 124 -2.56 12.50 -19.61
C PRO A 124 -2.94 12.23 -21.07
N GLU A 125 -2.47 13.10 -21.97
CA GLU A 125 -2.64 12.93 -23.41
C GLU A 125 -2.29 11.47 -23.78
N PRO A 126 -3.09 10.80 -24.61
CA PRO A 126 -2.78 9.46 -25.05
C PRO A 126 -1.38 9.49 -25.67
N GLY A 127 -0.42 8.83 -25.00
CA GLY A 127 0.93 8.71 -25.51
C GLY A 127 0.91 8.15 -26.94
N PRO A 128 1.88 8.53 -27.79
CA PRO A 128 1.87 8.13 -29.19
C PRO A 128 1.71 6.61 -29.29
N ALA A 129 0.78 6.17 -30.14
CA ALA A 129 0.55 4.75 -30.41
C ALA A 129 1.90 4.09 -30.72
N PRO A 130 2.20 2.92 -30.11
CA PRO A 130 3.44 2.21 -30.42
C PRO A 130 3.48 1.96 -31.93
N ARG A 131 4.53 2.47 -32.60
CA ARG A 131 4.79 2.12 -33.98
C ARG A 131 5.13 0.64 -34.02
N LEU A 132 4.28 -0.14 -34.66
CA LEU A 132 4.57 -1.51 -35.05
C LEU A 132 5.61 -1.41 -36.18
N GLU A 133 6.87 -1.69 -35.86
CA GLU A 133 7.94 -1.96 -36.83
C GLU A 133 8.06 -3.48 -37.02
#